data_AF-A0A3Q3W4Z1-F1
#
_entry.id   AF-A0A3Q3W4Z1-F1
#
_cell.length_a   1.000
_cell.length_b   1.000
_cell.length_c   1.000
_cell.angle_alpha   90.00
_cell.angle_beta   90.00
_cell.angle_gamma   90.00
#
_symmetry.space_group_name_H-M   'P 1'
#
loop_
_entity.id
_entity.type
_entity.pdbx_description
1 polymer ?
#
loop_
_entity_poly.entity_id
_entity_poly.type
_entity_poly.pdbx_seq_one_letter_code
_entity_poly.pdbx_strand_id
1 'polypeptide(L)'
;MKGRIELGDVTSHNIKQLKRLNQVIFPVSYNDKFYKDVLEVGELAKLAYFNDIPVGAVCCRVDHSQNQKRLYIMTLGCLAPYRRFGIGTKMLNHVLNICEKDGTFDNIYLHVQINNESAISFYQKFGFEIIETKKNYYKRIEPADAHVLQKNLRSPSAAPTGELQKAE
;
A
#
# COMPACT_ATOMS: atom_id res chain seq x y z
N MET A 1 17.00 23.48 -6.56
CA MET A 1 16.04 22.86 -7.51
C MET A 1 15.43 21.63 -6.87
N LYS A 2 14.09 21.47 -6.90
CA LYS A 2 13.46 20.20 -6.53
C LYS A 2 13.66 19.22 -7.69
N GLY A 3 14.15 18.00 -7.43
CA GLY A 3 14.30 16.98 -8.46
C GLY A 3 12.96 16.56 -9.06
N ARG A 4 12.98 16.07 -10.31
CA ARG A 4 11.80 15.59 -11.03
C ARG A 4 11.40 14.22 -10.49
N ILE A 5 10.14 14.07 -10.07
CA ILE A 5 9.60 12.82 -9.53
C ILE A 5 8.50 12.29 -10.46
N GLU A 6 8.68 11.09 -10.97
CA GLU A 6 7.79 10.44 -11.94
C GLU A 6 7.45 9.00 -11.52
N LEU A 7 6.33 8.50 -12.02
CA LEU A 7 5.94 7.10 -11.87
C LEU A 7 5.99 6.43 -13.25
N GLY A 8 6.53 5.24 -13.32
CA GLY A 8 6.59 4.43 -14.54
C GLY A 8 6.09 3.03 -14.29
N ASP A 9 5.71 2.34 -15.37
CA ASP A 9 5.15 1.01 -15.32
C ASP A 9 6.17 -0.03 -14.85
N VAL A 10 5.69 -1.03 -14.12
CA VAL A 10 6.44 -2.26 -13.94
C VAL A 10 6.18 -3.14 -15.17
N THR A 11 7.26 -3.56 -15.83
CA THR A 11 7.22 -4.38 -17.05
C THR A 11 8.17 -5.56 -16.91
N SER A 12 8.04 -6.55 -17.79
CA SER A 12 8.97 -7.68 -17.85
C SER A 12 10.43 -7.22 -18.06
N HIS A 13 10.65 -6.08 -18.72
CA HIS A 13 11.98 -5.51 -18.96
C HIS A 13 12.62 -4.94 -17.68
N ASN A 14 11.84 -4.31 -16.80
CA ASN A 14 12.35 -3.64 -15.60
C ASN A 14 12.06 -4.38 -14.27
N ILE A 15 11.40 -5.55 -14.30
CA ILE A 15 11.02 -6.32 -13.09
C ILE A 15 12.21 -6.66 -12.18
N LYS A 16 13.41 -6.84 -12.75
CA LYS A 16 14.64 -7.08 -11.99
C LYS A 16 15.08 -5.84 -11.19
N GLN A 17 14.79 -4.63 -11.67
CA GLN A 17 15.02 -3.39 -10.91
C GLN A 17 14.08 -3.32 -9.71
N LEU A 18 12.79 -3.65 -9.89
CA LEU A 18 11.85 -3.76 -8.79
C LEU A 18 12.32 -4.78 -7.73
N LYS A 19 12.76 -5.97 -8.16
CA LYS A 19 13.27 -7.00 -7.25
C LYS A 19 14.47 -6.50 -6.43
N ARG A 20 15.41 -5.78 -7.05
CA ARG A 20 16.56 -5.17 -6.37
C ARG A 20 16.14 -4.07 -5.39
N LEU A 21 15.22 -3.19 -5.78
CA LEU A 21 14.69 -2.16 -4.89
C LEU A 21 14.03 -2.78 -3.66
N ASN A 22 13.17 -3.78 -3.85
CA ASN A 22 12.49 -4.45 -2.75
C ASN A 22 13.47 -5.12 -1.78
N GLN A 23 14.51 -5.79 -2.30
CA GLN A 23 15.55 -6.42 -1.48
C GLN A 23 16.34 -5.44 -0.61
N VAL A 24 16.52 -4.20 -1.07
CA VAL A 24 17.23 -3.16 -0.30
C VAL A 24 16.30 -2.43 0.66
N ILE A 25 15.04 -2.20 0.26
CA ILE A 25 14.09 -1.36 1.01
C ILE A 25 13.42 -2.12 2.14
N PHE A 26 13.08 -3.41 1.93
CA PHE A 26 12.28 -4.18 2.86
C PHE A 26 13.11 -5.25 3.58
N PRO A 27 12.85 -5.50 4.88
CA PRO A 27 13.56 -6.52 5.65
C PRO A 27 13.07 -7.94 5.35
N VAL A 28 12.14 -8.11 4.41
CA VAL A 28 11.56 -9.39 3.99
C VAL A 28 11.79 -9.64 2.51
N SER A 29 12.01 -10.90 2.15
CA SER A 29 12.14 -11.31 0.75
C SER A 29 10.81 -11.79 0.18
N TYR A 30 10.47 -11.29 -0.99
CA TYR A 30 9.31 -11.74 -1.76
C TYR A 30 9.73 -12.84 -2.75
N ASN A 31 8.88 -13.85 -2.92
CA ASN A 31 9.13 -14.97 -3.82
C ASN A 31 8.85 -14.60 -5.29
N ASP A 32 9.17 -15.50 -6.23
CA ASP A 32 8.98 -15.22 -7.66
C ASP A 32 7.50 -15.12 -8.06
N LYS A 33 6.58 -15.77 -7.33
CA LYS A 33 5.14 -15.60 -7.54
C LYS A 33 4.70 -14.16 -7.34
N PHE A 34 5.18 -13.48 -6.30
CA PHE A 34 4.89 -12.06 -6.09
C PHE A 34 5.22 -11.21 -7.32
N TYR A 35 6.40 -11.40 -7.91
CA TYR A 35 6.82 -10.62 -9.07
C TYR A 35 6.08 -10.98 -10.36
N LYS A 36 5.66 -12.24 -10.52
CA LYS A 36 4.76 -12.65 -11.60
C LYS A 36 3.41 -11.97 -11.46
N ASP A 37 2.80 -12.02 -10.28
CA ASP A 37 1.50 -11.43 -10.02
C ASP A 37 1.55 -9.89 -10.23
N VAL A 38 2.64 -9.23 -9.83
CA VAL A 38 2.83 -7.78 -10.04
C VAL A 38 2.83 -7.36 -11.51
N LEU A 39 3.24 -8.22 -12.44
CA LEU A 39 3.19 -7.89 -13.88
C LEU A 39 1.76 -7.85 -14.43
N GLU A 40 0.80 -8.45 -13.74
CA GLU A 40 -0.59 -8.58 -14.17
C GLU A 40 -1.53 -7.54 -13.55
N VAL A 41 -1.08 -6.77 -12.55
CA VAL A 41 -1.95 -5.82 -11.82
C VAL A 41 -2.03 -4.41 -12.45
N GLY A 42 -1.30 -4.17 -13.54
CA GLY A 42 -1.31 -2.92 -14.28
C GLY A 42 -0.99 -1.69 -13.40
N GLU A 43 -1.92 -0.72 -13.37
CA GLU A 43 -1.76 0.56 -12.66
C GLU A 43 -1.53 0.44 -11.15
N LEU A 44 -1.81 -0.73 -10.55
CA LEU A 44 -1.59 -1.01 -9.13
C LEU A 44 -0.11 -1.29 -8.78
N ALA A 45 0.78 -1.32 -9.77
CA ALA A 45 2.22 -1.41 -9.56
C ALA A 45 2.97 -0.35 -10.36
N LYS A 46 3.81 0.44 -9.67
CA LYS A 46 4.63 1.49 -10.29
C LYS A 46 6.03 1.53 -9.69
N LEU A 47 7.01 1.77 -10.55
CA LEU A 47 8.33 2.27 -10.15
C LEU A 47 8.25 3.78 -9.95
N ALA A 48 8.98 4.30 -8.97
CA ALA A 48 9.15 5.72 -8.75
C ALA A 48 10.55 6.17 -9.12
N TYR A 49 10.62 7.20 -9.96
CA TYR A 49 11.86 7.74 -10.51
C TYR A 49 12.16 9.11 -9.90
N PHE A 50 13.42 9.36 -9.59
CA PHE A 50 13.94 10.67 -9.22
C PHE A 50 15.05 11.05 -10.20
N ASN A 51 14.83 12.07 -11.03
CA ASN A 51 15.72 12.43 -12.14
C ASN A 51 16.11 11.19 -12.98
N ASP A 52 15.11 10.43 -13.43
CA ASP A 52 15.24 9.23 -14.28
C ASP A 52 15.91 8.00 -13.64
N ILE A 53 16.28 8.09 -12.36
CA ILE A 53 16.81 6.96 -11.60
C ILE A 53 15.65 6.29 -10.85
N PRO A 54 15.43 4.96 -11.00
CA PRO A 54 14.43 4.24 -10.20
C PRO A 54 14.90 4.14 -8.75
N VAL A 55 14.15 4.74 -7.83
CA VAL A 55 14.53 4.88 -6.42
C VAL A 55 13.47 4.36 -5.45
N GLY A 56 12.32 3.92 -5.95
CA GLY A 56 11.25 3.36 -5.13
C GLY A 56 10.23 2.61 -5.96
N ALA A 57 9.27 2.02 -5.28
CA ALA A 57 8.17 1.32 -5.91
C ALA A 57 6.95 1.24 -4.99
N VAL A 58 5.79 1.05 -5.60
CA VAL A 58 4.55 0.63 -4.95
C VAL A 58 3.98 -0.57 -5.69
N CYS A 59 3.56 -1.60 -4.95
CA CYS A 59 2.85 -2.75 -5.50
C CYS A 59 1.63 -3.06 -4.63
N CYS A 60 0.46 -3.07 -5.24
CA CYS A 60 -0.80 -3.37 -4.59
C CYS A 60 -1.48 -4.59 -5.23
N ARG A 61 -2.47 -5.14 -4.52
CA ARG A 61 -3.39 -6.13 -5.07
C ARG A 61 -4.81 -5.86 -4.56
N VAL A 62 -5.79 -6.31 -5.32
CA VAL A 62 -7.18 -6.38 -4.84
C VAL A 62 -7.30 -7.59 -3.91
N ASP A 63 -7.92 -7.37 -2.76
CA ASP A 63 -8.19 -8.37 -1.74
C ASP A 63 -9.69 -8.46 -1.49
N HIS A 64 -10.26 -9.65 -1.71
CA HIS A 64 -11.66 -9.97 -1.43
C HIS A 64 -11.72 -10.74 -0.12
N SER A 65 -11.70 -10.02 0.99
CA SER A 65 -11.76 -10.59 2.33
C SER A 65 -12.84 -9.90 3.16
N GLN A 66 -13.38 -10.60 4.16
CA GLN A 66 -14.38 -10.05 5.08
C GLN A 66 -15.63 -9.46 4.39
N ASN A 67 -16.04 -10.05 3.25
CA ASN A 67 -17.14 -9.55 2.42
C ASN A 67 -16.94 -8.09 1.93
N GLN A 68 -15.69 -7.67 1.77
CA GLN A 68 -15.30 -6.35 1.29
C GLN A 68 -14.37 -6.46 0.07
N LYS A 69 -14.45 -5.49 -0.86
CA LYS A 69 -13.43 -5.27 -1.87
C LYS A 69 -12.42 -4.28 -1.30
N ARG A 70 -11.21 -4.75 -1.01
CA ARG A 70 -10.16 -3.99 -0.33
C ARG A 70 -8.96 -3.83 -1.23
N LEU A 71 -8.26 -2.71 -1.12
CA LEU A 71 -6.95 -2.57 -1.74
C LEU A 71 -5.85 -2.85 -0.72
N TYR A 72 -5.03 -3.86 -0.99
CA TYR A 72 -3.90 -4.20 -0.14
C TYR A 72 -2.59 -3.66 -0.71
N ILE A 73 -1.93 -2.74 0.01
CA ILE A 73 -0.59 -2.28 -0.33
C ILE A 73 0.40 -3.33 0.19
N MET A 74 0.97 -4.12 -0.72
CA MET A 74 1.94 -5.16 -0.38
C MET A 74 3.32 -4.59 -0.08
N THR A 75 3.74 -3.59 -0.88
CA THR A 75 4.99 -2.86 -0.75
C THR A 75 4.78 -1.40 -1.15
N LEU A 76 5.34 -0.47 -0.38
CA LEU A 76 5.48 0.93 -0.77
C LEU A 76 6.72 1.46 -0.06
N GLY A 77 7.72 1.89 -0.83
CA GLY A 77 8.95 2.40 -0.25
C GLY A 77 9.92 2.98 -1.27
N CYS A 78 10.89 3.73 -0.76
CA CYS A 78 12.00 4.24 -1.55
C CYS A 78 13.32 4.08 -0.78
N LEU A 79 14.41 4.11 -1.54
CA LEU A 79 15.79 4.08 -1.03
C LEU A 79 16.00 5.21 -0.02
N ALA A 80 16.71 4.90 1.07
CA ALA A 80 16.90 5.82 2.20
C ALA A 80 17.40 7.22 1.80
N PRO A 81 18.37 7.39 0.88
CA PRO A 81 18.85 8.70 0.44
C PRO A 81 17.80 9.57 -0.28
N TYR A 82 16.69 8.97 -0.73
CA TYR A 82 15.64 9.66 -1.49
C TYR A 82 14.35 9.86 -0.68
N ARG A 83 14.37 9.52 0.62
CA ARG A 83 13.25 9.75 1.52
C ARG A 83 13.05 11.25 1.77
N ARG A 84 11.85 11.62 2.20
CA ARG A 84 11.44 13.02 2.51
C ARG A 84 11.46 14.01 1.32
N PHE A 85 11.68 13.54 0.09
CA PHE A 85 11.46 14.34 -1.14
C PHE A 85 10.04 14.26 -1.72
N GLY A 86 9.09 13.62 -1.03
CA GLY A 86 7.70 13.48 -1.50
C GLY A 86 7.43 12.29 -2.42
N ILE A 87 8.42 11.42 -2.63
CA ILE A 87 8.28 10.21 -3.49
C ILE A 87 7.20 9.26 -2.94
N GLY A 88 7.23 8.98 -1.63
CA GLY A 88 6.20 8.17 -0.96
C GLY A 88 4.80 8.75 -1.11
N THR A 89 4.67 10.07 -0.96
CA THR A 89 3.41 10.80 -1.18
C THR A 89 2.91 10.63 -2.61
N LYS A 90 3.78 10.77 -3.61
CA LYS A 90 3.40 10.60 -5.02
C LYS A 90 2.88 9.18 -5.30
N MET A 91 3.57 8.16 -4.79
CA MET A 91 3.14 6.76 -4.94
C MET A 91 1.81 6.48 -4.23
N LEU A 92 1.65 6.94 -2.98
CA LEU A 92 0.41 6.71 -2.23
C LEU A 92 -0.79 7.43 -2.87
N ASN A 93 -0.61 8.68 -3.30
CA ASN A 93 -1.66 9.44 -3.99
C ASN A 93 -2.09 8.78 -5.31
N HIS A 94 -1.14 8.23 -6.07
CA HIS A 94 -1.46 7.46 -7.29
C HIS A 94 -2.43 6.33 -6.99
N VAL A 95 -2.13 5.54 -5.95
CA VAL A 95 -2.97 4.41 -5.55
C VAL A 95 -4.33 4.85 -4.99
N LEU A 96 -4.36 5.90 -4.17
CA LEU A 96 -5.61 6.47 -3.66
C LEU A 96 -6.51 6.98 -4.80
N ASN A 97 -5.93 7.64 -5.81
CA ASN A 97 -6.67 8.11 -6.98
C ASN A 97 -7.25 6.96 -7.81
N ILE A 98 -6.58 5.80 -7.87
CA ILE A 98 -7.15 4.60 -8.50
C ILE A 98 -8.39 4.14 -7.73
N CYS A 99 -8.28 4.03 -6.40
CA CYS A 99 -9.41 3.64 -5.57
C CYS A 99 -10.60 4.62 -5.69
N GLU A 100 -10.33 5.93 -5.70
CA GLU A 100 -11.35 6.96 -5.85
C GLU A 100 -12.06 6.88 -7.21
N LYS A 101 -11.30 6.70 -8.29
CA LYS A 101 -11.87 6.56 -9.65
C LYS A 101 -12.65 5.26 -9.85
N ASP A 102 -12.21 4.16 -9.25
CA ASP A 102 -12.93 2.88 -9.28
C ASP A 102 -14.23 2.97 -8.44
N GLY A 103 -14.18 3.64 -7.28
CA GLY A 103 -15.35 3.90 -6.44
C GLY A 103 -15.93 2.68 -5.72
N THR A 104 -15.45 1.46 -6.00
CA THR A 104 -16.01 0.24 -5.41
C THR A 104 -15.20 -0.35 -4.26
N PHE A 105 -14.03 0.21 -3.94
CA PHE A 105 -13.24 -0.22 -2.78
C PHE A 105 -13.86 0.26 -1.46
N ASP A 106 -13.99 -0.65 -0.49
CA ASP A 106 -14.46 -0.33 0.86
C ASP A 106 -13.38 0.37 1.69
N ASN A 107 -12.14 -0.12 1.58
CA ASN A 107 -10.98 0.42 2.29
C ASN A 107 -9.67 0.06 1.56
N ILE A 108 -8.61 0.75 1.96
CA ILE A 108 -7.22 0.45 1.60
C ILE A 108 -6.43 0.17 2.88
N TYR A 109 -5.57 -0.85 2.86
CA TYR A 109 -4.85 -1.27 4.05
C TYR A 109 -3.46 -1.84 3.77
N LEU A 110 -2.66 -1.97 4.83
CA LEU A 110 -1.31 -2.54 4.80
C LEU A 110 -0.88 -3.10 6.15
N HIS A 111 0.21 -3.88 6.14
CA HIS A 111 0.90 -4.28 7.36
C HIS A 111 2.20 -3.48 7.50
N VAL A 112 2.49 -3.01 8.71
CA VAL A 112 3.73 -2.30 9.04
C VAL A 112 4.29 -2.84 10.34
N GLN A 113 5.61 -3.05 10.39
CA GLN A 113 6.28 -3.47 11.61
C GLN A 113 6.09 -2.44 12.73
N ILE A 114 5.83 -2.90 13.95
CA ILE A 114 5.38 -2.04 15.07
C ILE A 114 6.39 -0.93 15.42
N ASN A 115 7.68 -1.15 15.20
CA ASN A 115 8.75 -0.18 15.47
C ASN A 115 9.06 0.76 14.29
N ASN A 116 8.32 0.68 13.18
CA ASN A 116 8.52 1.55 12.03
C ASN A 116 7.72 2.85 12.16
N GLU A 117 8.06 3.64 13.17
CA GLU A 117 7.39 4.90 13.52
C GLU A 117 7.30 5.86 12.33
N SER A 118 8.37 5.94 11.51
CA SER A 118 8.38 6.81 10.33
C SER A 118 7.31 6.41 9.30
N ALA A 119 7.06 5.11 9.10
CA ALA A 119 6.02 4.66 8.18
C ALA A 119 4.62 4.85 8.80
N ILE A 120 4.46 4.56 10.09
CA ILE A 120 3.21 4.77 10.81
C ILE A 120 2.78 6.24 10.73
N SER A 121 3.67 7.18 11.10
CA SER A 121 3.39 8.61 11.02
C SER A 121 3.20 9.09 9.58
N PHE A 122 3.83 8.45 8.60
CA PHE A 122 3.58 8.76 7.18
C PHE A 122 2.14 8.42 6.82
N TYR A 123 1.67 7.19 7.08
CA TYR A 123 0.32 6.77 6.72
C TYR A 123 -0.77 7.49 7.51
N GLN A 124 -0.54 7.79 8.80
CA GLN A 124 -1.49 8.57 9.61
C GLN A 124 -1.78 9.96 9.02
N LYS A 125 -0.80 10.61 8.39
CA LYS A 125 -1.01 11.89 7.67
C LYS A 125 -1.96 11.79 6.48
N PHE A 126 -2.19 10.58 5.95
CA PHE A 126 -3.16 10.30 4.89
C PHE A 126 -4.49 9.75 5.44
N GLY A 127 -4.68 9.78 6.76
CA GLY A 127 -5.89 9.29 7.43
C GLY A 127 -5.98 7.77 7.47
N PHE A 128 -4.84 7.07 7.53
CA PHE A 128 -4.82 5.67 7.94
C PHE A 128 -4.78 5.58 9.47
N GLU A 129 -5.48 4.60 10.01
CA GLU A 129 -5.55 4.33 11.45
C GLU A 129 -5.06 2.91 11.72
N ILE A 130 -4.49 2.68 12.91
CA ILE A 130 -4.14 1.33 13.37
C ILE A 130 -5.44 0.67 13.82
N ILE A 131 -5.88 -0.38 13.11
CA ILE A 131 -7.12 -1.09 13.42
C ILE A 131 -6.88 -2.43 14.15
N GLU A 132 -5.69 -2.99 14.02
CA GLU A 132 -5.32 -4.29 14.58
C GLU A 132 -3.80 -4.35 14.80
N THR A 133 -3.34 -5.17 15.74
CA THR A 133 -1.94 -5.58 15.84
C THR A 133 -1.84 -7.09 15.75
N LYS A 134 -1.21 -7.60 14.69
CA LYS A 134 -0.98 -9.02 14.48
C LYS A 134 0.30 -9.46 15.15
N LYS A 135 0.15 -10.33 16.16
CA LYS A 135 1.26 -10.96 16.85
C LYS A 135 1.98 -11.96 15.96
N ASN A 136 3.31 -12.02 16.03
CA ASN A 136 4.14 -12.99 15.30
C ASN A 136 3.87 -13.00 13.78
N TYR A 137 3.60 -11.84 13.19
CA TYR A 137 3.30 -11.68 11.77
C TYR A 137 4.52 -12.01 10.90
N TYR A 138 5.66 -11.40 11.21
CA TYR A 138 6.92 -11.67 10.53
C TYR A 138 7.62 -12.88 11.16
N LYS A 139 8.09 -13.81 10.33
CA LYS A 139 8.66 -15.08 10.80
C LYS A 139 10.17 -15.09 10.99
N ARG A 140 10.87 -14.06 10.51
CA ARG A 140 12.34 -14.05 10.39
C ARG A 140 13.00 -12.73 10.82
N ILE A 141 12.23 -11.80 11.37
CA ILE A 141 12.72 -10.49 11.80
C ILE A 141 12.05 -10.08 13.11
N GLU A 142 12.76 -9.28 13.92
CA GLU A 142 12.26 -8.74 15.19
C GLU A 142 12.16 -7.21 15.14
N PRO A 143 11.15 -6.60 15.80
CA PRO A 143 10.02 -7.27 16.43
C PRO A 143 9.12 -7.99 15.40
N ALA A 144 8.64 -9.18 15.75
CA ALA A 144 7.84 -10.01 14.84
C ALA A 144 6.41 -9.48 14.58
N ASP A 145 5.93 -8.56 15.40
CA ASP A 145 4.58 -8.01 15.33
C ASP A 145 4.40 -7.00 14.18
N ALA A 146 3.20 -6.92 13.65
CA ALA A 146 2.82 -5.91 12.65
C ALA A 146 1.49 -5.23 13.01
N HIS A 147 1.44 -3.91 12.90
CA HIS A 147 0.17 -3.19 12.87
C HIS A 147 -0.50 -3.35 11.51
N VAL A 148 -1.83 -3.49 11.52
CA VAL A 148 -2.67 -3.32 10.34
C VAL A 148 -3.12 -1.87 10.32
N LEU A 149 -2.68 -1.12 9.31
CA LEU A 149 -3.12 0.25 9.09
C LEU A 149 -4.19 0.24 7.98
N GLN A 150 -5.30 0.93 8.21
CA GLN A 150 -6.42 0.99 7.27
C GLN A 150 -6.94 2.41 7.13
N LYS A 151 -7.32 2.78 5.90
CA LYS A 151 -8.12 3.96 5.59
C LYS A 151 -9.44 3.49 4.98
N ASN A 152 -10.56 3.81 5.62
CA ASN A 152 -11.89 3.59 5.04
C ASN A 152 -12.11 4.55 3.87
N LEU A 153 -12.61 4.02 2.76
CA LEU A 153 -12.87 4.78 1.53
C LEU A 153 -14.36 5.02 1.31
N ARG A 154 -15.21 4.14 1.85
CA ARG A 154 -16.64 4.38 1.97
C ARG A 154 -16.95 5.02 3.32
N SER A 155 -17.85 6.00 3.33
CA SER A 155 -18.53 6.39 4.55
C SER A 155 -19.20 5.15 5.15
N PRO A 156 -19.22 4.97 6.49
CA PRO A 156 -20.03 3.92 7.08
C PRO A 156 -21.44 4.10 6.54
N SER A 157 -21.93 3.10 5.80
CA SER A 157 -23.30 3.08 5.32
C SER A 157 -24.19 3.40 6.51
N ALA A 158 -24.95 4.49 6.45
CA ALA A 158 -26.02 4.72 7.41
C ALA A 158 -26.81 3.41 7.49
N ALA A 159 -26.88 2.83 8.68
CA ALA A 159 -27.64 1.61 8.90
C ALA A 159 -29.04 1.82 8.29
N PRO A 160 -29.61 0.82 7.60
CA PRO A 160 -30.98 0.93 7.11
C PRO A 160 -31.85 1.31 8.30
N THR A 161 -32.48 2.48 8.22
CA THR A 161 -33.43 2.96 9.21
C THR A 161 -34.52 1.91 9.25
N GLY A 162 -34.59 1.17 10.36
CA GLY A 162 -35.54 0.08 10.52
C GLY A 162 -36.94 0.59 10.25
N GLU A 163 -37.62 -0.03 9.29
CA GLU A 163 -39.07 0.01 9.23
C GLU A 163 -39.58 -0.67 10.51
N LEU A 164 -39.99 0.14 11.47
CA LEU A 164 -40.92 -0.27 12.52
C LEU A 164 -42.17 -0.79 11.81
N GLN A 165 -42.29 -2.12 11.67
CA GLN A 165 -43.58 -2.74 11.46
C GLN A 165 -44.45 -2.40 12.66
N LYS A 166 -45.41 -1.50 12.42
CA LYS A 166 -46.53 -1.26 13.31
C LYS A 166 -47.34 -2.55 13.40
N ALA A 167 -47.72 -2.84 14.64
CA ALA A 167 -48.70 -3.85 15.00
C ALA A 167 -49.99 -3.73 14.19
N GLU A 168 -50.55 -4.87 13.83
CA GLU A 168 -51.97 -5.23 13.94
C GLU A 168 -52.09 -6.75 14.03
#